data_AF-A0ABD0S1Z5-F1
#
_entry.id   AF-A0ABD0S1Z5-F1
#
_cell.length_a   1.000
_cell.length_b   1.000
_cell.length_c   1.000
_cell.angle_alpha   90.00
_cell.angle_beta   90.00
_cell.angle_gamma   90.00
#
_symmetry.space_group_name_H-M   'P 1'
#
loop_
_entity.id
_entity.type
_entity.pdbx_description
1 polymer ?
#
loop_
_entity_poly.entity_id
_entity_poly.type
_entity_poly.pdbx_seq_one_letter_code
_entity_poly.pdbx_strand_id
1 'polypeptide(L)' 'DDLTAAGVSCFGPSAKAAQLEASKSFSKSFMERHNIPTARWSSFTDPQDACRYIRG' A
#
# COMPACT_ATOMS: atom_id res chain seq x y z
N ASP A 1 -10.83 -3.60 -12.74
CA ASP A 1 -11.34 -4.84 -12.09
C ASP A 1 -11.62 -5.76 -13.25
N ASP A 2 -10.54 -6.31 -13.78
CA ASP A 2 -10.48 -6.73 -15.18
C ASP A 2 -11.18 -8.08 -15.36
N LEU A 3 -11.20 -8.88 -14.29
CA LEU A 3 -11.97 -10.11 -14.18
C LEU A 3 -13.48 -9.82 -14.20
N THR A 4 -13.94 -8.85 -13.42
CA THR A 4 -15.36 -8.42 -13.43
C THR A 4 -15.74 -7.81 -14.79
N ALA A 5 -14.86 -6.99 -15.38
CA ALA A 5 -15.09 -6.40 -16.70
C ALA A 5 -15.13 -7.44 -17.84
N ALA A 6 -14.39 -8.54 -17.69
CA ALA A 6 -14.40 -9.68 -18.60
C ALA A 6 -15.56 -10.67 -18.35
N GLY A 7 -16.45 -10.39 -17.38
CA GLY A 7 -17.57 -11.27 -17.01
C GLY A 7 -17.15 -12.56 -16.31
N VAL A 8 -15.91 -12.63 -15.83
CA VAL A 8 -15.40 -13.80 -15.10
C VAL A 8 -15.90 -13.71 -13.66
N SER A 9 -16.67 -14.70 -13.25
CA SER A 9 -17.13 -14.82 -11.86
C SER A 9 -15.94 -15.23 -10.99
N CYS A 10 -15.41 -14.29 -10.21
CA CYS A 10 -14.29 -14.51 -9.30
C CYS A 10 -14.73 -14.38 -7.86
N PHE A 11 -14.28 -15.30 -7.01
CA PHE A 11 -14.46 -15.23 -5.56
C PHE A 11 -13.29 -14.46 -4.95
N GLY A 12 -13.58 -13.45 -4.12
CA GLY A 12 -12.56 -12.68 -3.42
C GLY A 12 -12.86 -11.18 -3.35
N PRO A 13 -12.00 -10.40 -2.68
CA PRO A 13 -12.13 -8.94 -2.62
C PRO A 13 -11.99 -8.31 -4.01
N SER A 14 -12.72 -7.22 -4.26
CA SER A 14 -12.57 -6.45 -5.52
C SER A 14 -11.13 -6.04 -5.77
N ALA A 15 -10.77 -5.75 -7.02
CA ALA A 15 -9.40 -5.34 -7.38
C ALA A 15 -8.91 -4.13 -6.55
N LYS A 16 -9.83 -3.21 -6.21
CA LYS A 16 -9.54 -2.06 -5.33
C LYS A 16 -9.23 -2.48 -3.90
N ALA A 17 -9.95 -3.47 -3.36
CA ALA A 17 -9.71 -3.97 -2.02
C ALA A 17 -8.41 -4.80 -1.95
N ALA A 18 -8.11 -5.60 -2.98
CA ALA A 18 -6.86 -6.35 -3.07
C ALA A 18 -5.62 -5.44 -3.14
N GLN A 19 -5.75 -4.22 -3.66
CA GLN A 19 -4.66 -3.24 -3.72
C GLN A 19 -4.14 -2.84 -2.32
N LEU A 20 -5.02 -2.87 -1.30
CA LEU A 20 -4.62 -2.60 0.08
C LEU A 20 -3.69 -3.68 0.65
N GLU A 21 -3.77 -4.92 0.19
CA GLU A 21 -2.89 -5.99 0.67
C GLU A 21 -1.66 -6.20 -0.21
N ALA A 22 -1.76 -5.89 -1.50
CA ALA A 22 -0.70 -6.14 -2.47
C ALA A 22 0.48 -5.15 -2.38
N SER A 23 0.25 -3.91 -1.92
CA SER A 23 1.27 -2.86 -1.97
C SER A 23 1.53 -2.23 -0.61
N LYS A 24 2.71 -2.50 -0.04
CA LYS A 24 3.14 -1.96 1.26
C LYS A 24 3.08 -0.43 1.31
N SER A 25 3.44 0.26 0.24
CA SER A 25 3.39 1.73 0.18
C SER A 25 1.94 2.24 0.10
N PHE A 26 1.07 1.53 -0.62
CA PHE A 26 -0.35 1.90 -0.72
C PHE A 26 -1.09 1.68 0.61
N SER A 27 -0.91 0.51 1.25
CA SER A 27 -1.52 0.23 2.56
C SER A 27 -1.13 1.29 3.58
N LYS A 28 0.16 1.66 3.62
CA LYS A 28 0.67 2.60 4.59
C LYS A 28 0.23 4.04 4.31
N SER A 29 0.16 4.45 3.04
CA SER A 29 -0.41 5.75 2.65
C SER A 29 -1.91 5.84 2.95
N PHE A 30 -2.65 4.73 2.80
CA PHE A 30 -4.06 4.65 3.18
C PHE A 30 -4.24 4.77 4.69
N MET A 31 -3.43 4.05 5.47
CA MET A 31 -3.43 4.14 6.93
C MET A 31 -3.14 5.56 7.41
N GLU A 32 -2.13 6.23 6.84
CA GLU A 32 -1.80 7.63 7.17
C GLU A 32 -2.94 8.59 6.81
N ARG A 33 -3.54 8.47 5.62
CA ARG A 33 -4.69 9.28 5.20
C ARG A 33 -5.89 9.16 6.14
N HIS A 34 -6.12 7.97 6.69
CA HIS A 34 -7.25 7.68 7.56
C HIS A 34 -6.90 7.72 9.06
N ASN A 35 -5.72 8.23 9.43
CA ASN A 35 -5.23 8.29 10.82
C ASN A 35 -5.26 6.93 11.55
N ILE A 36 -5.06 5.83 10.81
CA ILE A 36 -5.00 4.48 11.38
C ILE A 36 -3.58 4.29 11.94
N PRO A 37 -3.43 3.95 13.24
CA PRO A 37 -2.12 3.77 13.86
C PRO A 37 -1.27 2.74 13.09
N THR A 38 -0.09 3.16 12.65
CA THR A 38 0.86 2.32 11.92
C THR A 38 2.29 2.63 12.37
N ALA A 39 3.16 1.62 12.32
CA ALA A 39 4.60 1.83 12.55
C ALA A 39 5.16 2.89 11.59
N ARG A 40 6.08 3.72 12.11
CA ARG A 40 6.84 4.74 11.38
C ARG A 40 7.45 4.12 10.12
N TRP A 41 7.10 4.65 8.95
CA TRP A 41 7.58 4.17 7.67
C TRP A 41 7.86 5.36 6.75
N SER A 42 8.77 5.16 5.80
CA SER A 42 9.01 6.10 4.71
C SER A 42 9.56 5.33 3.51
N SER A 43 9.30 5.81 2.30
CA SER A 43 9.80 5.23 1.05
C SER A 43 10.90 6.13 0.50
N PHE A 44 12.06 5.55 0.19
CA PHE A 44 13.21 6.30 -0.31
C PHE A 44 13.63 5.78 -1.68
N THR A 45 14.02 6.69 -2.55
CA THR A 45 14.70 6.38 -3.81
C THR A 45 16.21 6.62 -3.71
N ASP A 46 16.65 7.45 -2.77
CA ASP A 46 18.06 7.70 -2.46
C ASP A 46 18.49 6.92 -1.20
N PRO A 47 19.54 6.09 -1.27
CA PRO A 47 20.08 5.40 -0.10
C PRO A 47 20.57 6.35 1.01
N GLN A 48 21.02 7.56 0.69
CA GLN A 48 21.46 8.54 1.67
C GLN A 48 20.30 9.02 2.55
N ASP A 49 19.13 9.25 1.95
CA ASP A 49 17.92 9.65 2.67
C ASP A 49 17.40 8.53 3.57
N ALA A 50 17.50 7.27 3.11
CA ALA A 50 17.19 6.11 3.95
C ALA A 50 18.10 6.03 5.18
N CYS A 51 19.42 6.25 5.01
CA CYS A 51 20.35 6.29 6.14
C CYS A 51 20.05 7.42 7.13
N ARG A 52 19.65 8.59 6.65
CA ARG A 52 19.26 9.72 7.52
C ARG A 52 18.02 9.38 8.34
N TYR A 53 17.01 8.76 7.72
CA TYR A 53 15.77 8.37 8.39
C TYR A 53 15.96 7.35 9.51
N ILE A 54 16.90 6.41 9.36
CA ILE A 54 17.19 5.41 10.42
C ILE A 54 17.96 6.04 11.59
N ARG A 55 18.77 7.08 11.33
CA ARG A 55 19.64 7.71 12.33
C ARG A 55 18.98 8.81 13.16
N GLY A 56 17.78 9.27 12.78
CA GLY A 56 17.01 10.31 13.48
C GLY A 56 15.84 9.75 14.28
#